data_AF-A0A0S8AZC9-F1
#
_entry.id   AF-A0A0S8AZC9-F1
#
_cell.length_a   1.000
_cell.length_b   1.000
_cell.length_c   1.000
_cell.angle_alpha   90.00
_cell.angle_beta   90.00
_cell.angle_gamma   90.00
#
_symmetry.space_group_name_H-M   'P 1'
#
loop_
_entity.id
_entity.type
_entity.pdbx_description
1 polymer ?
#
loop_
_entity_poly.entity_id
_entity_poly.type
_entity_poly.pdbx_seq_one_letter_code
_entity_poly.pdbx_strand_id
1 'polypeptide(L)'
;MEAVNRGIIVQRAYYDAACDPQKTACEPITSIPAGQQVRVELTIIAPNDLVYAVIEDPIPSGAEAIDPQLETTPGDRPAGFERVDEETLYGYWGWWYFNRVEFRDEKVAFYSEFLPAGTYRYTYFLQPVIPGEFQVIPATAREQYFPEVFGRSDGFLFAIEE
;
A
#
# COMPACT_ATOMS: atom_id res chain seq x y z
N MET A 1 4.14 -13.04 10.39
CA MET A 1 4.40 -13.91 9.21
C MET A 1 5.58 -13.32 8.47
N GLU A 2 6.51 -14.13 8.00
CA GLU A 2 7.70 -13.62 7.30
C GLU A 2 7.45 -13.41 5.80
N ALA A 3 8.10 -12.39 5.26
CA ALA A 3 8.11 -12.06 3.84
C ALA A 3 8.59 -13.24 2.99
N VAL A 4 8.03 -13.35 1.78
CA VAL A 4 8.43 -14.36 0.79
C VAL A 4 8.58 -13.66 -0.55
N ASN A 5 9.65 -14.00 -1.27
CA ASN A 5 9.89 -13.55 -2.64
C ASN A 5 9.97 -14.78 -3.57
N ARG A 6 9.06 -14.82 -4.53
CA ARG A 6 9.04 -15.78 -5.66
C ARG A 6 8.85 -15.01 -6.97
N GLY A 7 9.67 -14.00 -7.21
CA GLY A 7 9.62 -13.17 -8.42
C GLY A 7 8.91 -11.83 -8.25
N ILE A 8 8.34 -11.57 -7.06
CA ILE A 8 7.84 -10.25 -6.66
C ILE A 8 8.28 -10.02 -5.22
N ILE A 9 8.71 -8.79 -4.91
CA ILE A 9 8.98 -8.37 -3.52
C ILE A 9 7.93 -7.34 -3.14
N VAL A 10 7.34 -7.50 -1.96
CA VAL A 10 6.34 -6.60 -1.41
C VAL A 10 6.82 -6.13 -0.05
N GLN A 11 6.81 -4.82 0.16
CA GLN A 11 7.10 -4.20 1.45
C GLN A 11 5.95 -3.27 1.81
N ARG A 12 5.60 -3.23 3.08
CA ARG A 12 4.54 -2.37 3.59
C ARG A 12 5.01 -1.70 4.87
N ALA A 13 4.89 -0.37 4.92
CA ALA A 13 5.22 0.43 6.09
C ALA A 13 4.07 1.39 6.41
N TYR A 14 3.83 1.60 7.70
CA TYR A 14 2.85 2.55 8.19
C TYR A 14 3.60 3.76 8.75
N TYR A 15 3.09 4.95 8.46
CA TYR A 15 3.61 6.21 8.96
C TYR A 15 2.47 7.03 9.55
N ASP A 16 2.78 7.92 10.50
CA ASP A 16 1.84 8.94 10.93
C ASP A 16 1.51 9.86 9.73
N ALA A 17 0.23 10.02 9.41
CA ALA A 17 -0.20 10.89 8.31
C ALA A 17 0.14 12.37 8.55
N ALA A 18 0.31 12.79 9.81
CA ALA A 18 0.75 14.14 10.16
C ALA A 18 2.24 14.38 9.82
N CYS A 19 3.02 13.33 9.62
CA CYS A 19 4.42 13.43 9.24
C CYS A 19 4.58 13.70 7.74
N ASP A 20 5.12 14.88 7.41
CA ASP A 20 5.44 15.29 6.05
C ASP A 20 6.85 14.81 5.63
N PRO A 21 6.96 13.81 4.73
CA PRO A 21 8.22 13.20 4.33
C PRO A 21 9.08 14.14 3.49
N GLN A 22 8.51 15.25 2.96
CA GLN A 22 9.29 16.26 2.24
C GLN A 22 10.01 17.22 3.20
N LYS A 23 9.56 17.31 4.45
CA LYS A 23 10.11 18.23 5.46
C LYS A 23 10.96 17.53 6.51
N THR A 24 10.67 16.26 6.80
CA THR A 24 11.38 15.50 7.83
C THR A 24 11.45 14.03 7.49
N ALA A 25 12.40 13.32 8.10
CA ALA A 25 12.48 11.87 8.00
C ALA A 25 11.38 11.26 8.87
N CYS A 26 10.37 10.66 8.23
CA CYS A 26 9.31 9.93 8.92
C CYS A 26 9.77 8.51 9.21
N GLU A 27 9.64 8.07 10.46
CA GLU A 27 9.95 6.70 10.87
C GLU A 27 8.69 5.82 10.80
N PRO A 28 8.82 4.53 10.44
CA PRO A 28 7.70 3.60 10.46
C PRO A 28 7.13 3.44 11.87
N ILE A 29 5.80 3.37 11.96
CA ILE A 29 5.06 3.19 13.22
C ILE A 29 4.39 1.82 13.28
N THR A 30 4.26 1.30 14.50
CA THR A 30 3.47 0.10 14.80
C THR A 30 2.33 0.39 15.79
N SER A 31 2.18 1.64 16.22
CA SER A 31 1.02 2.09 17.00
C SER A 31 0.62 3.51 16.67
N ILE A 32 -0.65 3.85 16.93
CA ILE A 32 -1.18 5.21 16.80
C ILE A 32 -2.45 5.38 17.65
N PRO A 33 -2.74 6.57 18.20
CA PRO A 33 -4.03 6.84 18.87
C PRO A 33 -5.22 6.76 17.91
N ALA A 34 -6.37 6.33 18.43
CA ALA A 34 -7.63 6.30 17.69
C ALA A 34 -8.02 7.71 17.21
N GLY A 35 -8.62 7.80 16.03
CA GLY A 35 -9.00 9.07 15.41
C GLY A 35 -7.87 9.81 14.68
N GLN A 36 -6.60 9.45 14.92
CA GLN A 36 -5.50 9.85 14.05
C GLN A 36 -5.54 9.09 12.73
N GLN A 37 -4.63 9.42 11.81
CA GLN A 37 -4.57 8.82 10.49
C GLN A 37 -3.20 8.21 10.22
N VAL A 38 -3.22 7.12 9.47
CA VAL A 38 -2.02 6.39 9.08
C VAL A 38 -1.85 6.54 7.59
N ARG A 39 -0.67 6.98 7.15
CA ARG A 39 -0.23 6.84 5.76
C ARG A 39 0.36 5.46 5.57
N VAL A 40 -0.24 4.66 4.70
CA VAL A 40 0.29 3.37 4.29
C VAL A 40 1.13 3.56 3.03
N GLU A 41 2.35 3.04 3.08
CA GLU A 41 3.25 2.97 1.94
C GLU A 41 3.46 1.51 1.57
N LEU A 42 2.98 1.14 0.38
CA LEU A 42 3.15 -0.18 -0.20
C LEU A 42 4.17 -0.12 -1.33
N THR A 43 5.31 -0.78 -1.17
CA THR A 43 6.36 -0.87 -2.18
C THR A 43 6.32 -2.24 -2.86
N ILE A 44 6.20 -2.24 -4.19
CA ILE A 44 6.24 -3.43 -5.04
C ILE A 44 7.50 -3.34 -5.89
N ILE A 45 8.38 -4.33 -5.76
CA ILE A 45 9.54 -4.47 -6.64
C ILE A 45 9.28 -5.68 -7.54
N ALA A 46 9.23 -5.42 -8.84
CA ALA A 46 9.04 -6.41 -9.91
C ALA A 46 10.37 -6.55 -10.68
N PRO A 47 11.18 -7.60 -10.42
CA PRO A 47 12.44 -7.83 -11.13
C PRO A 47 12.27 -8.15 -12.62
N ASN A 48 11.08 -8.62 -13.02
CA ASN A 48 10.70 -8.89 -14.40
C ASN A 48 9.32 -8.28 -14.67
N ASP A 49 8.96 -8.14 -15.94
CA ASP A 49 7.62 -7.73 -16.35
C ASP A 49 6.59 -8.73 -15.82
N LEU A 50 5.51 -8.21 -15.23
CA LEU A 50 4.39 -8.98 -14.71
C LEU A 50 3.15 -8.78 -15.59
N VAL A 51 2.40 -9.86 -15.81
CA VAL A 51 1.19 -9.87 -16.63
C VAL A 51 0.00 -10.26 -15.76
N TYR A 52 -1.07 -9.46 -15.82
CA TYR A 52 -2.24 -9.59 -14.95
C TYR A 52 -1.86 -9.67 -13.46
N ALA A 53 -1.04 -8.73 -13.02
CA ALA A 53 -0.62 -8.62 -11.63
C ALA A 53 -1.79 -8.19 -10.75
N VAL A 54 -1.93 -8.88 -9.62
CA VAL A 54 -2.91 -8.59 -8.57
C VAL A 54 -2.15 -8.39 -7.28
N ILE A 55 -2.34 -7.22 -6.67
CA ILE A 55 -1.78 -6.89 -5.36
C ILE A 55 -2.93 -6.64 -4.40
N GLU A 56 -2.86 -7.24 -3.22
CA GLU A 56 -3.89 -7.17 -2.19
C GLU A 56 -3.22 -6.75 -0.89
N ASP A 57 -3.72 -5.68 -0.28
CA ASP A 57 -3.25 -5.16 0.99
C ASP A 57 -4.40 -5.22 2.03
N PRO A 58 -4.46 -6.27 2.86
CA PRO A 58 -5.49 -6.40 3.89
C PRO A 58 -5.41 -5.29 4.93
N ILE A 59 -6.57 -4.74 5.28
CA ILE A 59 -6.71 -3.66 6.26
C ILE A 59 -6.83 -4.29 7.66
N PRO A 60 -6.15 -3.75 8.69
CA PRO A 60 -6.35 -4.23 10.06
C PRO A 60 -7.79 -3.95 10.53
N SER A 61 -8.41 -4.91 11.21
CA SER A 61 -9.86 -4.87 11.53
C SER A 61 -10.33 -3.69 12.38
N GLY A 62 -9.43 -2.93 13.02
CA GLY A 62 -9.76 -1.72 13.78
C GLY A 62 -9.61 -0.42 13.00
N ALA A 63 -9.28 -0.48 11.72
CA ALA A 63 -9.12 0.67 10.85
C ALA A 63 -9.92 0.51 9.55
N GLU A 64 -10.22 1.64 8.92
CA GLU A 64 -10.90 1.71 7.62
C GLU A 64 -10.00 2.43 6.61
N ALA A 65 -10.00 2.00 5.34
CA ALA A 65 -9.28 2.74 4.31
C ALA A 65 -10.08 3.96 3.87
N ILE A 66 -9.38 5.09 3.73
CA ILE A 66 -9.96 6.33 3.22
C ILE A 66 -9.95 6.28 1.71
N ASP A 67 -11.13 6.12 1.10
CA ASP A 67 -11.28 6.11 -0.35
C ASP A 67 -11.14 7.53 -0.92
N PRO A 68 -10.10 7.80 -1.75
CA PRO A 68 -9.88 9.10 -2.38
C PRO A 68 -10.93 9.46 -3.43
N GLN A 69 -11.74 8.49 -3.91
CA GLN A 69 -12.76 8.71 -4.93
C GLN A 69 -14.07 9.28 -4.35
N LEU A 70 -14.21 9.34 -3.03
CA LEU A 70 -15.39 9.92 -2.39
C LEU A 70 -15.31 11.45 -2.39
N GLU A 71 -16.40 12.10 -2.82
CA GLU A 71 -16.57 13.58 -2.84
C GLU A 71 -16.31 14.24 -1.48
N THR A 72 -16.48 13.49 -0.38
CA THR A 72 -16.29 13.96 0.99
C THR A 72 -14.86 13.84 1.48
N THR A 73 -13.96 13.21 0.72
CA THR A 73 -12.57 13.05 1.11
C THR A 73 -11.81 14.36 0.88
N PRO A 74 -11.21 14.95 1.92
CA PRO A 74 -10.41 16.16 1.78
C PRO A 74 -9.28 15.96 0.75
N GLY A 75 -9.12 16.93 -0.17
CA GLY A 75 -8.14 16.85 -1.26
C GLY A 75 -6.67 16.97 -0.83
N ASP A 76 -6.39 17.07 0.47
CA ASP A 76 -5.03 17.09 1.04
C ASP A 76 -4.45 15.68 1.26
N ARG A 77 -5.22 14.63 0.92
CA ARG A 77 -4.83 13.23 1.03
C ARG A 77 -4.72 12.58 -0.36
N PRO A 78 -3.68 12.91 -1.15
CA PRO A 78 -3.48 12.26 -2.43
C PRO A 78 -3.15 10.78 -2.19
N ALA A 79 -3.96 9.89 -2.73
CA ALA A 79 -3.59 8.50 -2.92
C ALA A 79 -3.10 8.32 -4.37
N GLY A 80 -2.07 7.51 -4.57
CA GLY A 80 -1.48 7.40 -5.89
C GLY A 80 -0.30 6.45 -6.01
N PHE A 81 -0.08 6.01 -7.24
CA PHE A 81 1.08 5.22 -7.64
C PHE A 81 2.18 6.13 -8.18
N GLU A 82 3.40 5.87 -7.74
CA GLU A 82 4.60 6.41 -8.35
C GLU A 82 5.61 5.29 -8.63
N ARG A 83 6.36 5.44 -9.73
CA ARG A 83 7.51 4.60 -10.03
C ARG A 83 8.74 5.28 -9.45
N VAL A 84 9.50 4.59 -8.59
CA VAL A 84 10.57 5.19 -7.78
C VAL A 84 11.98 4.85 -8.27
N ASP A 85 12.13 3.88 -9.17
CA ASP A 85 13.42 3.47 -9.75
C ASP A 85 13.83 4.26 -11.00
N GLU A 86 12.92 5.06 -11.55
CA GLU A 86 13.20 5.97 -12.67
C GLU A 86 12.96 7.41 -12.20
N GLU A 87 13.94 8.30 -12.40
CA GLU A 87 13.71 9.73 -12.27
C GLU A 87 12.72 10.11 -13.37
N THR A 88 11.49 10.46 -12.99
CA THR A 88 10.38 10.74 -13.92
C THR A 88 10.78 11.83 -14.92
N LEU A 89 11.41 11.43 -16.02
CA LEU A 89 11.64 12.27 -17.19
C LEU A 89 10.25 12.61 -17.72
N TYR A 90 9.84 13.85 -17.53
CA TYR A 90 8.60 14.44 -18.03
C TYR A 90 7.30 14.06 -17.34
N GLY A 91 7.13 14.34 -16.03
CA GLY A 91 5.78 14.58 -15.46
C GLY A 91 4.70 13.53 -15.78
N TYR A 92 5.14 12.30 -16.03
CA TYR A 92 4.30 11.20 -16.47
C TYR A 92 3.80 10.53 -15.20
N TRP A 93 2.61 10.92 -14.77
CA TRP A 93 2.00 10.40 -13.56
C TRP A 93 1.64 8.91 -13.74
N GLY A 94 2.17 8.01 -12.90
CA GLY A 94 2.07 6.54 -13.02
C GLY A 94 0.69 5.88 -12.87
N TRP A 95 -0.41 6.56 -13.23
CA TRP A 95 -1.80 6.07 -13.10
C TRP A 95 -2.10 4.93 -14.09
N TRP A 96 -1.34 4.80 -15.19
CA TRP A 96 -1.55 3.73 -16.19
C TRP A 96 -0.96 2.37 -15.78
N TYR A 97 -0.06 2.32 -14.79
CA TYR A 97 0.51 1.05 -14.35
C TYR A 97 -0.51 0.18 -13.63
N PHE A 98 -1.52 0.79 -13.03
CA PHE A 98 -2.60 0.12 -12.32
C PHE A 98 -3.93 0.59 -12.88
N ASN A 99 -4.53 -0.23 -13.74
CA ASN A 99 -5.77 0.13 -14.43
C ASN A 99 -7.01 0.11 -13.52
N ARG A 100 -6.92 -0.51 -12.34
CA ARG A 100 -8.01 -0.51 -11.36
C ARG A 100 -7.49 -0.63 -9.93
N VAL A 101 -8.02 0.23 -9.06
CA VAL A 101 -7.84 0.18 -7.61
C VAL A 101 -9.21 0.06 -6.97
N GLU A 102 -9.37 -0.89 -6.05
CA GLU A 102 -10.61 -1.12 -5.32
C GLU A 102 -10.35 -0.99 -3.82
N PHE A 103 -10.98 0.00 -3.19
CA PHE A 103 -11.05 0.14 -1.75
C PHE A 103 -12.23 -0.70 -1.25
N ARG A 104 -11.93 -1.81 -0.59
CA ARG A 104 -12.93 -2.70 0.03
C ARG A 104 -12.81 -2.61 1.55
N ASP A 105 -13.83 -3.07 2.25
CA ASP A 105 -13.88 -3.05 3.71
C ASP A 105 -12.71 -3.84 4.33
N GLU A 106 -12.35 -4.98 3.74
CA GLU A 106 -11.33 -5.87 4.29
C GLU A 106 -9.91 -5.66 3.72
N LYS A 107 -9.78 -4.94 2.59
CA LYS A 107 -8.51 -4.76 1.88
C LYS A 107 -8.57 -3.67 0.82
N VAL A 108 -7.40 -3.18 0.44
CA VAL A 108 -7.22 -2.44 -0.82
C VAL A 108 -6.64 -3.38 -1.87
N ALA A 109 -7.26 -3.46 -3.04
CA ALA A 109 -6.83 -4.32 -4.13
C ALA A 109 -6.43 -3.52 -5.36
N PHE A 110 -5.29 -3.88 -5.94
CA PHE A 110 -4.69 -3.23 -7.10
C PHE A 110 -4.58 -4.24 -8.24
N TYR A 111 -4.99 -3.81 -9.43
CA TYR A 111 -4.96 -4.62 -10.63
C TYR A 111 -4.15 -3.92 -11.71
N SER A 112 -3.29 -4.70 -12.36
CA SER A 112 -2.51 -4.28 -13.52
C SER A 112 -2.56 -5.37 -14.58
N GLU A 113 -2.99 -5.03 -15.80
CA GLU A 113 -2.92 -5.97 -16.93
C GLU A 113 -1.47 -6.23 -17.37
N PHE A 114 -0.62 -5.22 -17.25
CA PHE A 114 0.80 -5.31 -17.57
C PHE A 114 1.58 -4.31 -16.70
N LEU A 115 2.45 -4.85 -15.85
CA LEU A 115 3.33 -4.07 -14.98
C LEU A 115 4.78 -4.31 -15.40
N PRO A 116 5.46 -3.34 -16.03
CA PRO A 116 6.86 -3.49 -16.39
C PRO A 116 7.75 -3.82 -15.19
N ALA A 117 8.94 -4.39 -15.45
CA ALA A 117 9.96 -4.52 -14.44
C ALA A 117 10.31 -3.13 -13.86
N GLY A 118 10.29 -3.01 -12.54
CA GLY A 118 10.55 -1.75 -11.86
C GLY A 118 10.18 -1.76 -10.38
N THR A 119 10.30 -0.59 -9.74
CA THR A 119 9.89 -0.38 -8.35
C THR A 119 8.75 0.62 -8.28
N TYR A 120 7.64 0.19 -7.71
CA TYR A 120 6.42 0.95 -7.59
C TYR A 120 6.12 1.21 -6.13
N ARG A 121 5.68 2.42 -5.83
CA ARG A 121 5.19 2.80 -4.51
C ARG A 121 3.77 3.29 -4.61
N TYR A 122 2.89 2.71 -3.81
CA TYR A 122 1.54 3.19 -3.61
C TYR A 122 1.38 3.77 -2.23
N THR A 123 0.78 4.95 -2.18
CA THR A 123 0.42 5.60 -0.92
C THR A 123 -1.08 5.72 -0.81
N TYR A 124 -1.64 5.33 0.34
CA TYR A 124 -3.02 5.58 0.72
C TYR A 124 -3.14 5.80 2.23
N PHE A 125 -4.33 6.14 2.70
CA PHE A 125 -4.55 6.48 4.10
C PHE A 125 -5.55 5.53 4.76
N LEU A 126 -5.29 5.21 6.03
CA LEU A 126 -6.20 4.51 6.92
C LEU A 126 -6.68 5.46 8.02
N GLN A 127 -7.91 5.23 8.46
CA GLN A 127 -8.52 5.83 9.64
C GLN A 127 -8.68 4.74 10.71
N PRO A 128 -7.75 4.65 11.68
CA PRO A 128 -7.94 3.89 12.93
C PRO A 128 -9.15 4.39 13.74
N VAL A 129 -10.06 3.47 14.11
CA VAL A 129 -11.31 3.79 14.82
C VAL A 129 -11.44 3.03 16.14
N ILE A 130 -11.10 1.74 16.16
CA ILE A 130 -11.34 0.86 17.30
C ILE A 130 -10.02 0.62 18.04
N PRO A 131 -9.86 1.06 19.31
CA PRO A 131 -8.69 0.76 20.12
C PRO A 131 -8.49 -0.74 20.32
N GLY A 132 -7.24 -1.19 20.28
CA GLY A 132 -6.86 -2.59 20.43
C GLY A 132 -5.62 -2.98 19.64
N GLU A 133 -5.16 -4.21 19.82
CA GLU A 133 -4.04 -4.79 19.06
C GLU A 133 -4.56 -5.68 17.94
N PHE A 134 -4.12 -5.38 16.71
CA PHE A 134 -4.57 -6.07 15.51
C PHE A 134 -3.40 -6.73 14.78
N GLN A 135 -3.59 -7.98 14.38
CA GLN A 135 -2.64 -8.65 13.49
C GLN A 135 -2.87 -8.17 12.07
N VAL A 136 -1.88 -7.49 11.50
CA VAL A 136 -1.93 -7.05 10.11
C VAL A 136 -1.49 -8.20 9.23
N ILE A 137 -2.43 -8.71 8.43
CA ILE A 137 -2.15 -9.76 7.43
C ILE A 137 -1.17 -9.18 6.40
N PRO A 138 -0.12 -9.91 6.00
CA PRO A 138 0.80 -9.49 4.95
C PRO A 138 0.09 -9.01 3.68
N ALA A 139 0.62 -7.96 3.07
CA ALA A 139 0.26 -7.61 1.72
C ALA A 139 0.83 -8.67 0.77
N THR A 140 0.08 -9.01 -0.27
CA THR A 140 0.45 -10.05 -1.24
C THR A 140 0.41 -9.51 -2.65
N ALA A 141 1.35 -9.92 -3.49
CA ALA A 141 1.36 -9.65 -4.92
C ALA A 141 1.54 -10.96 -5.67
N ARG A 142 0.85 -11.13 -6.79
CA ARG A 142 0.95 -12.34 -7.63
C ARG A 142 0.53 -12.06 -9.05
N GLU A 143 0.99 -12.89 -9.98
CA GLU A 143 0.37 -12.97 -11.30
C GLU A 143 -0.91 -13.80 -11.21
N GLN A 144 -1.98 -13.34 -11.86
CA GLN A 144 -3.28 -14.01 -11.80
C GLN A 144 -3.24 -15.42 -12.41
N TYR A 145 -2.46 -15.60 -13.48
CA TYR A 145 -2.41 -16.84 -14.26
C TYR A 145 -1.14 -17.67 -14.03
N PHE A 146 -0.14 -17.12 -13.34
CA PHE A 146 1.12 -17.79 -12.98
C PHE A 146 1.31 -17.74 -11.46
N PRO A 147 0.59 -18.58 -10.68
CA PRO A 147 0.62 -18.52 -9.21
C PRO A 147 1.99 -18.82 -8.59
N GLU A 148 2.92 -19.37 -9.36
CA GLU A 148 4.33 -19.54 -8.97
C GLU A 148 5.08 -18.22 -8.86
N VAL A 149 4.61 -17.16 -9.53
CA VAL A 149 5.16 -15.81 -9.46
C VAL A 149 4.37 -15.01 -8.43
N PHE A 150 4.93 -14.90 -7.23
CA PHE A 150 4.29 -14.16 -6.14
C PHE A 150 5.29 -13.57 -5.15
N GLY A 151 4.79 -12.67 -4.32
CA GLY A 151 5.49 -12.06 -3.20
C GLY A 151 4.52 -11.78 -2.07
N ARG A 152 5.03 -11.76 -0.83
CA ARG A 152 4.28 -11.22 0.30
C ARG A 152 5.20 -10.45 1.23
N SER A 153 4.64 -9.44 1.89
CA SER A 153 5.33 -8.66 2.91
C SER A 153 5.48 -9.43 4.22
N ASP A 154 6.16 -8.82 5.18
CA ASP A 154 6.00 -9.20 6.57
C ASP A 154 4.60 -8.86 7.08
N GLY A 155 4.10 -9.68 7.99
CA GLY A 155 2.93 -9.36 8.81
C GLY A 155 3.42 -8.92 10.18
N PHE A 156 2.78 -7.91 10.74
CA PHE A 156 3.17 -7.30 12.01
C PHE A 156 1.96 -7.04 12.90
N LEU A 157 2.23 -6.73 14.17
CA LEU A 157 1.21 -6.31 15.12
C LEU A 157 1.07 -4.79 15.05
N PHE A 158 -0.16 -4.30 14.92
CA PHE A 158 -0.46 -2.87 14.91
C PHE A 158 -1.40 -2.54 16.07
N ALA A 159 -1.01 -1.57 16.91
CA ALA A 159 -1.79 -1.17 18.07
C ALA A 159 -2.50 0.17 17.82
N ILE A 160 -3.80 0.18 18.07
CA ILE A 160 -4.61 1.40 18.08
C ILE A 160 -4.81 1.77 19.55
N GLU A 161 -4.22 2.88 19.97
CA GLU A 161 -4.26 3.38 21.33
C GLU A 161 -5.54 4.21 21.57
N GLU A 162 -5.90 4.43 22.84
CA GLU A 162 -7.04 5.27 23.22
C GLU A 162 -6.83 6.76 22.93
#